data_AF-A0A7Y5KFN9-F1
#
_entry.id   AF-A0A7Y5KFN9-F1
#
_cell.length_a   1.000
_cell.length_b   1.000
_cell.length_c   1.000
_cell.angle_alpha   90.00
_cell.angle_beta   90.00
_cell.angle_gamma   90.00
#
_symmetry.space_group_name_H-M   'P 1'
#
loop_
_entity.id
_entity.type
_entity.pdbx_description
1 polymer ?
#
loop_
_entity_poly.entity_id
_entity_poly.type
_entity_poly.pdbx_seq_one_letter_code
_entity_poly.pdbx_strand_id
1 'polypeptide(L)'
;ADVARTLLGKLHVMRADVAWMQKEMPSKEFGDGQVINADFFSANDSLEAESVDLMMTSPPYMNNYHYVRNTRPQLYWLNFISSPSEQKHLELNNFGKYWQNVRDVEAVPLLFSHPALEKILLQLQETRVEKGAYGGPGWANYVATYFNDCFRFVTALKRVLAPQGAAVVIIGNSIIQGIDIRTEQILGEIGDGQQLPLEGVYCIREKRVGASITQSSVRQGERSKATLSEFAVVFRRR
;
A
#
# COMPACT_ATOMS: atom_id res chain seq x y z
N ALA A 1 17.21 -3.04 26.42
CA ALA A 1 15.85 -2.49 26.60
C ALA A 1 14.94 -3.59 27.11
N ASP A 2 14.04 -3.31 28.05
CA ASP A 2 13.07 -4.29 28.57
C ASP A 2 11.90 -4.40 27.57
N VAL A 3 12.02 -5.33 26.65
CA VAL A 3 11.05 -5.56 25.55
C VAL A 3 9.69 -5.99 26.11
N ALA A 4 9.68 -6.86 27.12
CA ALA A 4 8.46 -7.35 27.74
C ALA A 4 7.68 -6.21 28.40
N ARG A 5 8.34 -5.36 29.19
CA ARG A 5 7.72 -4.18 29.80
C ARG A 5 7.18 -3.20 28.77
N THR A 6 7.90 -3.02 27.66
CA THR A 6 7.48 -2.11 26.57
C THR A 6 6.18 -2.61 25.92
N LEU A 7 6.12 -3.90 25.60
CA LEU A 7 4.94 -4.54 25.02
C LEU A 7 3.76 -4.54 26.00
N LEU A 8 4.00 -4.89 27.26
CA LEU A 8 2.98 -4.89 28.30
C LEU A 8 2.41 -3.47 28.52
N GLY A 9 3.25 -2.44 28.51
CA GLY A 9 2.82 -1.06 28.58
C GLY A 9 1.85 -0.69 27.44
N LYS A 10 2.14 -1.12 26.19
CA LYS A 10 1.24 -0.91 25.05
C LYS A 10 -0.08 -1.68 25.20
N LEU A 11 -0.04 -2.93 25.65
CA LEU A 11 -1.25 -3.73 25.89
C LEU A 11 -2.14 -3.11 26.98
N HIS A 12 -1.54 -2.51 28.02
CA HIS A 12 -2.30 -1.78 29.04
C HIS A 12 -3.02 -0.56 28.48
N VAL A 13 -2.37 0.20 27.57
CA VAL A 13 -3.01 1.32 26.88
C VAL A 13 -4.17 0.83 26.03
N MET A 14 -3.96 -0.18 25.18
CA MET A 14 -5.02 -0.76 24.35
C MET A 14 -6.21 -1.25 25.18
N ARG A 15 -5.95 -1.94 26.30
CA ARG A 15 -6.99 -2.38 27.23
C ARG A 15 -7.73 -1.19 27.84
N ALA A 16 -7.03 -0.12 28.21
CA ALA A 16 -7.64 1.07 28.78
C ALA A 16 -8.56 1.76 27.75
N ASP A 17 -8.14 1.85 26.49
CA ASP A 17 -8.94 2.42 25.40
C ASP A 17 -10.23 1.60 25.17
N VAL A 18 -10.12 0.26 25.14
CA VAL A 18 -11.29 -0.63 25.02
C VAL A 18 -12.23 -0.49 26.22
N ALA A 19 -11.69 -0.45 27.44
CA ALA A 19 -12.50 -0.31 28.65
C ALA A 19 -13.19 1.06 28.72
N TRP A 20 -12.51 2.12 28.29
CA TRP A 20 -13.08 3.45 28.16
C TRP A 20 -14.23 3.44 27.14
N MET A 21 -14.03 2.86 25.95
CA MET A 21 -15.07 2.75 24.93
C MET A 21 -16.31 1.99 25.45
N GLN A 22 -16.10 0.86 26.13
CA GLN A 22 -17.19 0.07 26.73
C GLN A 22 -17.98 0.86 27.79
N LYS A 23 -17.31 1.75 28.54
CA LYS A 23 -17.93 2.58 29.57
C LYS A 23 -18.70 3.77 28.97
N GLU A 24 -18.11 4.47 28.01
CA GLU A 24 -18.68 5.69 27.42
C GLU A 24 -19.77 5.40 26.38
N MET A 25 -19.86 4.16 25.90
CA MET A 25 -20.90 3.71 24.96
C MET A 25 -21.82 2.64 25.58
N PRO A 26 -22.51 2.91 26.71
CA PRO A 26 -23.27 1.90 27.45
C PRO A 26 -24.61 1.50 26.80
N SER A 27 -25.05 2.19 25.74
CA SER A 27 -26.42 2.08 25.19
C SER A 27 -26.53 1.82 23.69
N LYS A 28 -25.55 1.18 23.03
CA LYS A 28 -25.72 0.76 21.62
C LYS A 28 -25.31 -0.69 21.39
N GLU A 29 -26.17 -1.40 20.68
CA GLU A 29 -25.90 -2.64 19.97
C GLU A 29 -24.58 -2.46 19.20
N PHE A 30 -23.51 -3.08 19.71
CA PHE A 30 -22.35 -3.32 18.86
C PHE A 30 -22.86 -4.15 17.68
N GLY A 31 -22.57 -3.71 16.46
CA GLY A 31 -22.80 -4.57 15.30
C GLY A 31 -21.96 -5.84 15.40
N ASP A 32 -22.34 -6.87 14.67
CA ASP A 32 -21.54 -8.07 14.57
C ASP A 32 -20.21 -7.76 13.86
N GLY A 33 -19.11 -8.23 14.43
CA GLY A 33 -17.76 -8.00 13.92
C GLY A 33 -17.03 -9.32 13.73
N GLN A 34 -16.39 -9.48 12.57
CA GLN A 34 -15.56 -10.63 12.26
C GLN A 34 -14.15 -10.19 11.84
N VAL A 35 -13.14 -10.90 12.33
CA VAL A 35 -11.76 -10.76 11.85
C VAL A 35 -11.40 -11.99 11.02
N ILE A 36 -11.09 -11.77 9.75
CA ILE A 36 -10.68 -12.83 8.82
C ILE A 36 -9.17 -12.72 8.63
N ASN A 37 -8.42 -13.72 9.06
CA ASN A 37 -6.98 -13.80 8.80
C ASN A 37 -6.75 -14.34 7.39
N ALA A 38 -6.68 -13.44 6.41
CA ALA A 38 -6.49 -13.81 5.01
C ALA A 38 -5.72 -12.73 4.25
N ASP A 39 -5.14 -13.13 3.11
CA ASP A 39 -4.45 -12.23 2.19
C ASP A 39 -5.47 -11.58 1.26
N PHE A 40 -5.46 -10.27 1.05
CA PHE A 40 -6.47 -9.58 0.24
C PHE A 40 -6.59 -10.12 -1.21
N PHE A 41 -5.53 -10.70 -1.78
CA PHE A 41 -5.55 -11.34 -3.08
C PHE A 41 -6.41 -12.62 -3.14
N SER A 42 -6.72 -13.20 -1.97
CA SER A 42 -7.48 -14.44 -1.80
C SER A 42 -8.73 -14.26 -0.90
N ALA A 43 -8.68 -13.29 0.01
CA ALA A 43 -9.68 -13.03 1.05
C ALA A 43 -10.95 -12.40 0.48
N ASN A 44 -10.88 -11.85 -0.73
CA ASN A 44 -12.05 -11.31 -1.40
C ASN A 44 -13.16 -12.37 -1.43
N ASP A 45 -12.83 -13.64 -1.71
CA ASP A 45 -13.82 -14.72 -1.77
C ASP A 45 -14.50 -15.03 -0.42
N SER A 46 -13.97 -14.52 0.69
CA SER A 46 -14.61 -14.61 2.01
C SER A 46 -15.73 -13.58 2.20
N LEU A 47 -15.82 -12.58 1.31
CA LEU A 47 -16.88 -11.58 1.28
C LEU A 47 -17.80 -11.83 0.10
N GLU A 48 -19.10 -11.72 0.33
CA GLU A 48 -20.10 -11.76 -0.73
C GLU A 48 -19.86 -10.61 -1.72
N ALA A 49 -20.25 -10.83 -2.98
CA ALA A 49 -20.24 -9.74 -3.94
C ALA A 49 -21.30 -8.70 -3.54
N GLU A 50 -21.04 -7.42 -3.80
CA GLU A 50 -22.02 -6.35 -3.55
C GLU A 50 -22.50 -6.21 -2.09
N SER A 51 -21.71 -6.64 -1.11
CA SER A 51 -22.11 -6.70 0.30
C SER A 51 -21.51 -5.61 1.18
N VAL A 52 -20.66 -4.73 0.65
CA VAL A 52 -19.90 -3.75 1.43
C VAL A 52 -20.34 -2.31 1.11
N ASP A 53 -21.01 -1.65 2.05
CA ASP A 53 -21.42 -0.25 1.89
C ASP A 53 -20.24 0.74 1.98
N LEU A 54 -19.25 0.44 2.83
CA LEU A 54 -18.07 1.27 3.03
C LEU A 54 -16.84 0.40 3.24
N MET A 55 -15.83 0.58 2.39
CA MET A 55 -14.48 0.10 2.64
C MET A 55 -13.56 1.27 2.98
N MET A 56 -12.78 1.14 4.05
CA MET A 56 -11.73 2.08 4.40
C MET A 56 -10.43 1.32 4.64
N THR A 57 -9.34 1.72 3.97
CA THR A 57 -8.06 1.04 4.10
C THR A 57 -6.89 1.96 3.78
N SER A 58 -5.69 1.51 4.12
CA SER A 58 -4.42 2.13 3.76
C SER A 58 -3.45 1.03 3.34
N PRO A 59 -3.38 0.69 2.04
CA PRO A 59 -2.51 -0.39 1.58
C PRO A 59 -1.04 -0.03 1.77
N PRO A 60 -0.13 -1.02 1.78
CA PRO A 60 1.31 -0.76 1.82
C PRO A 60 1.75 0.27 0.79
N TYR A 61 2.58 1.22 1.23
CA TYR A 61 3.03 2.34 0.40
C TYR A 61 4.19 1.91 -0.49
N MET A 62 4.30 2.49 -1.68
CA MET A 62 5.42 2.26 -2.61
C MET A 62 6.69 3.01 -2.19
N ASN A 63 7.17 2.73 -0.97
CA ASN A 63 8.31 3.40 -0.35
C ASN A 63 9.49 2.45 -0.06
N ASN A 64 9.46 1.24 -0.63
CA ASN A 64 10.45 0.19 -0.40
C ASN A 64 10.61 -0.21 1.09
N TYR A 65 9.56 -0.05 1.90
CA TYR A 65 9.55 -0.47 3.29
C TYR A 65 9.28 -1.97 3.40
N HIS A 66 10.13 -2.69 4.14
CA HIS A 66 10.00 -4.13 4.31
C HIS A 66 9.12 -4.47 5.52
N TYR A 67 7.80 -4.42 5.36
CA TYR A 67 6.83 -4.62 6.44
C TYR A 67 7.05 -5.92 7.23
N VAL A 68 7.11 -7.07 6.55
CA VAL A 68 7.26 -8.40 7.18
C VAL A 68 8.52 -8.50 8.05
N ARG A 69 9.65 -7.94 7.61
CA ARG A 69 10.90 -7.96 8.39
C ARG A 69 10.81 -7.06 9.62
N ASN A 70 10.17 -5.90 9.50
CA ASN A 70 10.02 -4.96 10.62
C ASN A 70 9.04 -5.45 11.69
N THR A 71 8.05 -6.26 11.31
CA THR A 71 7.11 -6.90 12.24
C THR A 71 7.48 -8.33 12.62
N ARG A 72 8.64 -8.83 12.17
CA ARG A 72 9.06 -10.22 12.37
C ARG A 72 9.02 -10.68 13.83
N PRO A 73 9.56 -9.94 14.81
CA PRO A 73 9.47 -10.36 16.22
C PRO A 73 8.03 -10.57 16.69
N GLN A 74 7.11 -9.70 16.27
CA GLN A 74 5.69 -9.78 16.61
C GLN A 74 5.02 -10.96 15.92
N LEU A 75 5.35 -11.23 14.65
CA LEU A 75 4.80 -12.37 13.91
C LEU A 75 5.17 -13.72 14.57
N TYR A 76 6.42 -13.88 15.01
CA TYR A 76 6.84 -15.08 15.75
C TYR A 76 6.23 -15.13 17.16
N TRP A 77 6.24 -14.00 17.89
CA TRP A 77 5.74 -13.97 19.26
C TRP A 77 4.25 -14.29 19.37
N LEU A 78 3.46 -13.80 18.42
CA LEU A 78 2.02 -14.05 18.35
C LEU A 78 1.67 -15.32 17.58
N ASN A 79 2.68 -16.13 17.22
CA ASN A 79 2.53 -17.40 16.50
C ASN A 79 1.78 -17.27 15.15
N PHE A 80 1.90 -16.12 14.48
CA PHE A 80 1.44 -15.94 13.10
C PHE A 80 2.37 -16.60 12.10
N ILE A 81 3.65 -16.74 12.46
CA ILE A 81 4.61 -17.57 11.73
C ILE A 81 5.45 -18.38 12.71
N SER A 82 5.85 -19.57 12.29
CA SER A 82 6.70 -20.48 13.06
C SER A 82 8.04 -20.77 12.39
N SER A 83 8.21 -20.38 11.13
CA SER A 83 9.36 -20.76 10.32
C SER A 83 9.85 -19.64 9.37
N PRO A 84 11.15 -19.64 9.00
CA PRO A 84 11.66 -18.75 7.95
C PRO A 84 10.98 -18.92 6.59
N SER A 85 10.50 -20.13 6.28
CA SER A 85 9.73 -20.42 5.05
C SER A 85 8.39 -19.70 5.03
N GLU A 86 7.66 -19.67 6.15
CA GLU A 86 6.41 -18.90 6.26
C GLU A 86 6.66 -17.40 6.18
N GLN A 87 7.76 -16.91 6.78
CA GLN A 87 8.16 -15.51 6.61
C GLN A 87 8.38 -15.17 5.12
N LYS A 88 9.15 -16.01 4.41
CA LYS A 88 9.41 -15.82 2.97
C LYS A 88 8.11 -15.87 2.16
N HIS A 89 7.17 -16.73 2.53
CA HIS A 89 5.85 -16.78 1.89
C HIS A 89 5.10 -15.45 2.04
N LEU A 90 5.05 -14.88 3.25
CA LEU A 90 4.45 -13.55 3.48
C LEU A 90 5.16 -12.45 2.69
N GLU A 91 6.49 -12.51 2.57
CA GLU A 91 7.28 -11.52 1.80
C GLU A 91 6.99 -11.55 0.30
N LEU A 92 6.68 -12.74 -0.25
CA LEU A 92 6.35 -12.92 -1.66
C LEU A 92 4.91 -12.53 -1.98
N ASN A 93 4.00 -12.65 -1.00
CA ASN A 93 2.58 -12.32 -1.15
C ASN A 93 2.21 -10.91 -0.65
N ASN A 94 3.14 -10.17 -0.05
CA ASN A 94 2.88 -8.81 0.40
C ASN A 94 2.53 -7.88 -0.77
N PHE A 95 1.46 -7.09 -0.64
CA PHE A 95 1.09 -6.03 -1.60
C PHE A 95 2.29 -5.17 -1.99
N GLY A 96 2.54 -5.03 -3.29
CA GLY A 96 3.63 -4.23 -3.85
C GLY A 96 5.02 -4.85 -3.71
N LYS A 97 5.12 -5.94 -2.93
CA LYS A 97 6.33 -6.69 -2.58
C LYS A 97 7.46 -5.79 -2.05
N TYR A 98 8.57 -6.41 -1.67
CA TYR A 98 9.79 -5.69 -1.34
C TYR A 98 10.66 -5.58 -2.60
N TRP A 99 11.28 -4.42 -2.88
CA TRP A 99 12.09 -4.20 -4.09
C TRP A 99 13.13 -5.32 -4.31
N GLN A 100 13.76 -5.80 -3.23
CA GLN A 100 14.76 -6.87 -3.35
C GLN A 100 14.20 -8.19 -3.89
N ASN A 101 12.91 -8.45 -3.73
CA ASN A 101 12.26 -9.68 -4.19
C ASN A 101 11.87 -9.61 -5.68
N VAL A 102 11.87 -8.42 -6.28
CA VAL A 102 11.38 -8.20 -7.65
C VAL A 102 12.39 -7.51 -8.56
N ARG A 103 13.50 -6.99 -8.04
CA ARG A 103 14.49 -6.25 -8.83
C ARG A 103 15.23 -7.09 -9.88
N ASP A 104 15.40 -8.38 -9.60
CA ASP A 104 16.29 -9.29 -10.34
C ASP A 104 15.51 -10.36 -11.14
N VAL A 105 14.23 -10.07 -11.40
CA VAL A 105 13.38 -10.88 -12.26
C VAL A 105 13.34 -10.29 -13.67
N GLU A 106 12.85 -11.07 -14.64
CA GLU A 106 12.56 -10.55 -15.98
C GLU A 106 11.65 -9.30 -15.91
N ALA A 107 11.70 -8.48 -16.96
CA ALA A 107 10.93 -7.25 -17.03
C ALA A 107 9.44 -7.52 -16.73
N VAL A 108 8.89 -6.85 -15.72
CA VAL A 108 7.50 -7.03 -15.29
C VAL A 108 6.59 -6.15 -16.14
N PRO A 109 5.74 -6.72 -17.04
CA PRO A 109 4.79 -5.93 -17.81
C PRO A 109 3.63 -5.46 -16.93
N LEU A 110 2.97 -4.37 -17.33
CA LEU A 110 1.71 -3.97 -16.73
C LEU A 110 0.58 -4.91 -17.19
N LEU A 111 -0.33 -5.23 -16.28
CA LEU A 111 -1.53 -6.03 -16.55
C LEU A 111 -2.68 -5.23 -17.19
N PHE A 112 -2.45 -3.94 -17.43
CA PHE A 112 -3.41 -2.97 -17.94
C PHE A 112 -2.67 -1.89 -18.74
N SER A 113 -3.37 -1.21 -19.65
CA SER A 113 -2.77 -0.10 -20.38
C SER A 113 -2.89 1.19 -19.58
N HIS A 114 -1.77 1.92 -19.49
CA HIS A 114 -1.73 3.23 -18.83
C HIS A 114 -0.56 4.05 -19.40
N PRO A 115 -0.78 4.85 -20.46
CA PRO A 115 0.31 5.50 -21.21
C PRO A 115 1.26 6.36 -20.36
N ALA A 116 0.72 7.09 -19.38
CA ALA A 116 1.54 7.91 -18.48
C ALA A 116 2.45 7.06 -17.56
N LEU A 117 1.94 5.95 -17.02
CA LEU A 117 2.72 5.03 -16.20
C LEU A 117 3.75 4.27 -17.05
N GLU A 118 3.37 3.81 -18.25
CA GLU A 118 4.28 3.19 -19.22
C GLU A 118 5.48 4.10 -19.52
N LYS A 119 5.23 5.39 -19.75
CA LYS A 119 6.30 6.38 -19.93
C LYS A 119 7.20 6.52 -18.70
N ILE A 120 6.64 6.51 -17.49
CA ILE A 120 7.43 6.53 -16.24
C ILE A 120 8.30 5.28 -16.14
N LEU A 121 7.76 4.11 -16.48
CA LEU A 121 8.50 2.84 -16.44
C LEU A 121 9.67 2.85 -17.44
N LEU A 122 9.46 3.35 -18.65
CA LEU A 122 10.54 3.51 -19.64
C LEU A 122 11.62 4.46 -19.14
N GLN A 123 11.24 5.62 -18.60
CA GLN A 123 12.19 6.57 -18.02
C GLN A 123 12.99 5.96 -16.86
N LEU A 124 12.34 5.15 -16.01
CA LEU A 124 13.02 4.41 -14.96
C LEU A 124 13.99 3.41 -15.55
N GLN A 125 13.61 2.62 -16.55
CA GLN A 125 14.48 1.62 -17.18
C GLN A 125 15.77 2.21 -17.76
N GLU A 126 15.73 3.46 -18.25
CA GLU A 126 16.88 4.18 -18.79
C GLU A 126 17.78 4.82 -17.71
N THR A 127 17.34 4.85 -16.45
CA THR A 127 18.08 5.51 -15.37
C THR A 127 19.16 4.58 -14.79
N ARG A 128 20.43 4.99 -14.81
CA ARG A 128 21.56 4.25 -14.17
C ARG A 128 21.64 2.77 -14.60
N VAL A 129 21.49 2.52 -15.91
CA VAL A 129 21.46 1.17 -16.49
C VAL A 129 22.72 0.36 -16.17
N GLU A 130 23.87 1.03 -16.00
CA GLU A 130 25.14 0.42 -15.64
C GLU A 130 25.11 -0.34 -14.31
N LYS A 131 24.09 -0.10 -13.47
CA LYS A 131 23.89 -0.80 -12.19
C LYS A 131 23.00 -2.04 -12.30
N GLY A 132 22.54 -2.41 -13.49
CA GLY A 132 21.67 -3.57 -13.72
C GLY A 132 20.43 -3.54 -12.82
N ALA A 133 20.15 -4.64 -12.11
CA ALA A 133 19.03 -4.75 -11.17
C ALA A 133 19.07 -3.75 -10.00
N TYR A 134 20.24 -3.17 -9.68
CA TYR A 134 20.36 -2.12 -8.66
C TYR A 134 20.08 -0.71 -9.21
N GLY A 135 20.00 -0.58 -10.53
CA GLY A 135 19.66 0.63 -11.26
C GLY A 135 18.18 0.68 -11.64
N GLY A 136 17.89 1.53 -12.61
CA GLY A 136 16.58 1.78 -13.18
C GLY A 136 15.73 0.54 -13.52
N PRO A 137 16.28 -0.48 -14.20
CA PRO A 137 15.54 -1.69 -14.56
C PRO A 137 14.87 -2.38 -13.36
N GLY A 138 15.60 -2.56 -12.25
CA GLY A 138 15.04 -3.19 -11.06
C GLY A 138 14.00 -2.31 -10.34
N TRP A 139 14.14 -0.98 -10.41
CA TRP A 139 13.13 -0.06 -9.89
C TRP A 139 11.87 -0.02 -10.77
N ALA A 140 12.01 -0.15 -12.09
CA ALA A 140 10.87 -0.29 -12.99
C ALA A 140 10.07 -1.56 -12.68
N ASN A 141 10.75 -2.69 -12.43
CA ASN A 141 10.07 -3.92 -11.99
C ASN A 141 9.27 -3.74 -10.69
N TYR A 142 9.84 -3.02 -9.73
CA TYR A 142 9.16 -2.72 -8.47
C TYR A 142 7.93 -1.85 -8.66
N VAL A 143 8.04 -0.77 -9.44
CA VAL A 143 6.91 0.12 -9.75
C VAL A 143 5.82 -0.62 -10.52
N ALA A 144 6.18 -1.41 -11.55
CA ALA A 144 5.23 -2.21 -12.31
C ALA A 144 4.52 -3.25 -11.43
N THR A 145 5.25 -3.93 -10.56
CA THR A 145 4.67 -4.88 -9.58
C THR A 145 3.65 -4.18 -8.67
N TYR A 146 4.00 -3.01 -8.14
CA TYR A 146 3.13 -2.23 -7.27
C TYR A 146 1.79 -1.90 -7.94
N PHE A 147 1.84 -1.37 -9.17
CA PHE A 147 0.63 -0.99 -9.87
C PHE A 147 -0.17 -2.17 -10.41
N ASN A 148 0.47 -3.31 -10.70
CA ASN A 148 -0.25 -4.56 -10.97
C ASN A 148 -1.03 -5.03 -9.73
N ASP A 149 -0.48 -4.87 -8.52
CA ASP A 149 -1.18 -5.16 -7.29
C ASP A 149 -2.30 -4.14 -7.01
N CYS A 150 -2.11 -2.85 -7.32
CA CYS A 150 -3.19 -1.86 -7.31
C CYS A 150 -4.33 -2.25 -8.26
N PHE A 151 -4.02 -2.70 -9.47
CA PHE A 151 -5.01 -3.14 -10.45
C PHE A 151 -5.83 -4.33 -9.93
N ARG A 152 -5.18 -5.34 -9.35
CA ARG A 152 -5.85 -6.48 -8.71
C ARG A 152 -6.69 -6.05 -7.51
N PHE A 153 -6.19 -5.11 -6.72
CA PHE A 153 -6.90 -4.55 -5.57
C PHE A 153 -8.17 -3.82 -5.97
N VAL A 154 -8.12 -2.94 -6.97
CA VAL A 154 -9.31 -2.25 -7.48
C VAL A 154 -10.33 -3.25 -8.05
N THR A 155 -9.88 -4.34 -8.69
CA THR A 155 -10.79 -5.42 -9.13
C THR A 155 -11.50 -6.05 -7.93
N ALA A 156 -10.76 -6.31 -6.85
CA ALA A 156 -11.34 -6.86 -5.64
C ALA A 156 -12.35 -5.90 -4.99
N LEU A 157 -11.98 -4.61 -4.86
CA LEU A 157 -12.86 -3.54 -4.37
C LEU A 157 -14.17 -3.49 -5.14
N LYS A 158 -14.08 -3.42 -6.47
CA LYS A 158 -15.25 -3.35 -7.34
C LYS A 158 -16.20 -4.51 -7.10
N ARG A 159 -15.70 -5.73 -6.87
CA ARG A 159 -16.54 -6.91 -6.63
C ARG A 159 -17.36 -6.79 -5.35
N VAL A 160 -16.74 -6.38 -4.23
CA VAL A 160 -17.38 -6.39 -2.90
C VAL A 160 -18.25 -5.20 -2.60
N LEU A 161 -17.94 -4.02 -3.14
CA LEU A 161 -18.69 -2.81 -2.83
C LEU A 161 -20.15 -2.98 -3.25
N ALA A 162 -21.12 -2.67 -2.40
CA ALA A 162 -22.53 -2.62 -2.78
C ALA A 162 -22.77 -1.50 -3.83
N PRO A 163 -23.87 -1.54 -4.62
CA PRO A 163 -24.30 -0.37 -5.37
C PRO A 163 -24.38 0.86 -4.47
N GLN A 164 -23.84 2.00 -4.91
CA GLN A 164 -23.66 3.23 -4.11
C GLN A 164 -22.65 3.14 -2.95
N GLY A 165 -22.05 1.98 -2.73
CA GLY A 165 -20.99 1.76 -1.76
C GLY A 165 -19.73 2.56 -2.10
N ALA A 166 -18.99 2.95 -1.08
CA ALA A 166 -17.78 3.76 -1.21
C ALA A 166 -16.53 3.02 -0.75
N ALA A 167 -15.41 3.28 -1.44
CA ALA A 167 -14.08 2.92 -0.93
C ALA A 167 -13.26 4.18 -0.68
N VAL A 168 -12.67 4.28 0.51
CA VAL A 168 -11.73 5.33 0.90
C VAL A 168 -10.35 4.69 1.08
N VAL A 169 -9.45 4.95 0.14
CA VAL A 169 -8.11 4.37 0.12
C VAL A 169 -7.08 5.43 0.46
N ILE A 170 -6.42 5.28 1.60
CA ILE A 170 -5.39 6.21 2.07
C ILE A 170 -4.03 5.79 1.53
N ILE A 171 -3.46 6.62 0.66
CA ILE A 171 -2.19 6.35 -0.03
C ILE A 171 -1.37 7.64 -0.14
N GLY A 172 -0.05 7.52 -0.27
CA GLY A 172 0.83 8.65 -0.54
C GLY A 172 1.47 8.57 -1.92
N ASN A 173 1.83 9.72 -2.48
CA ASN A 173 2.72 9.74 -3.64
C ASN A 173 4.11 9.21 -3.27
N SER A 174 4.89 8.83 -4.27
CA SER A 174 6.18 8.18 -4.08
C SER A 174 7.24 8.82 -4.95
N ILE A 175 8.47 8.94 -4.45
CA ILE A 175 9.60 9.42 -5.24
C ILE A 175 10.57 8.26 -5.44
N ILE A 176 10.71 7.79 -6.69
CA ILE A 176 11.55 6.64 -7.05
C ILE A 176 12.65 7.10 -8.01
N GLN A 177 13.91 6.87 -7.65
CA GLN A 177 15.08 7.35 -8.42
C GLN A 177 15.02 8.85 -8.78
N GLY A 178 14.38 9.68 -7.94
CA GLY A 178 14.23 11.12 -8.15
C GLY A 178 13.03 11.52 -9.03
N ILE A 179 12.24 10.56 -9.52
CA ILE A 179 11.00 10.76 -10.27
C ILE A 179 9.83 10.78 -9.28
N ASP A 180 9.01 11.83 -9.33
CA ASP A 180 7.75 11.90 -8.57
C ASP A 180 6.68 11.07 -9.27
N ILE A 181 6.13 10.09 -8.55
CA ILE A 181 5.09 9.19 -9.01
C ILE A 181 3.82 9.49 -8.21
N ARG A 182 2.86 10.11 -8.90
CA ARG A 182 1.52 10.48 -8.41
C ARG A 182 0.65 9.24 -8.22
N THR A 183 1.02 8.45 -7.22
CA THR A 183 0.46 7.11 -6.95
C THR A 183 -1.05 7.18 -6.70
N GLU A 184 -1.50 8.25 -6.05
CA GLU A 184 -2.91 8.53 -5.79
C GLU A 184 -3.73 8.78 -7.06
N GLN A 185 -3.14 9.45 -8.06
CA GLN A 185 -3.79 9.73 -9.34
C GLN A 185 -3.87 8.46 -10.18
N ILE A 186 -2.74 7.75 -10.31
CA ILE A 186 -2.67 6.48 -11.04
C ILE A 186 -3.63 5.44 -10.45
N LEU A 187 -3.77 5.37 -9.12
CA LEU A 187 -4.76 4.50 -8.49
C LEU A 187 -6.20 4.89 -8.88
N GLY A 188 -6.50 6.19 -8.90
CA GLY A 188 -7.79 6.71 -9.38
C GLY A 188 -8.08 6.34 -10.83
N GLU A 189 -7.10 6.54 -11.71
CA GLU A 189 -7.17 6.21 -13.15
C GLU A 189 -7.35 4.69 -13.38
N ILE A 190 -6.71 3.84 -12.57
CA ILE A 190 -6.94 2.39 -12.55
C ILE A 190 -8.42 2.08 -12.21
N GLY A 191 -8.97 2.77 -11.20
CA GLY A 191 -10.39 2.69 -10.84
C GLY A 191 -11.33 2.99 -12.01
N ASP A 192 -11.14 4.16 -12.63
CA ASP A 192 -11.94 4.57 -13.78
C ASP A 192 -11.84 3.56 -14.94
N GLY A 193 -10.63 3.08 -15.24
CA GLY A 193 -10.40 2.04 -16.26
C GLY A 193 -11.10 0.71 -15.96
N GLN A 194 -11.35 0.40 -14.69
CA GLN A 194 -12.08 -0.79 -14.26
C GLN A 194 -13.59 -0.55 -14.03
N GLN A 195 -14.12 0.62 -14.39
CA GLN A 195 -15.51 1.02 -14.12
C GLN A 195 -15.85 1.03 -12.62
N LEU A 196 -14.87 1.38 -11.77
CA LEU A 196 -15.09 1.80 -10.39
C LEU A 196 -14.78 3.30 -10.32
N PRO A 197 -15.76 4.18 -10.58
CA PRO A 197 -15.50 5.60 -10.79
C PRO A 197 -14.82 6.28 -9.60
N LEU A 198 -13.83 7.11 -9.92
CA LEU A 198 -13.19 8.02 -8.98
C LEU A 198 -14.18 9.14 -8.60
N GLU A 199 -14.50 9.23 -7.30
CA GLU A 199 -15.27 10.35 -6.74
C GLU A 199 -14.35 11.55 -6.47
N GLY A 200 -13.13 11.30 -5.97
CA GLY A 200 -12.16 12.36 -5.77
C GLY A 200 -10.86 11.91 -5.10
N VAL A 201 -9.87 12.79 -5.16
CA VAL A 201 -8.58 12.65 -4.47
C VAL A 201 -8.37 13.84 -3.56
N TYR A 202 -8.27 13.59 -2.25
CA TYR A 202 -8.22 14.63 -1.23
C TYR A 202 -6.89 14.56 -0.47
N CYS A 203 -6.11 15.64 -0.49
CA CYS A 203 -4.90 15.72 0.33
C CYS A 203 -5.29 15.81 1.81
N ILE A 204 -4.85 14.84 2.61
CA ILE A 204 -5.09 14.77 4.06
C ILE A 204 -3.94 15.42 4.82
N ARG A 205 -2.71 15.22 4.33
CA ARG A 205 -1.51 15.68 5.02
C ARG A 205 -0.36 15.89 4.06
N GLU A 206 0.37 16.99 4.24
CA GLU A 206 1.69 17.17 3.65
C GLU A 206 2.78 16.64 4.58
N LYS A 207 3.74 15.89 4.02
CA LYS A 207 4.96 15.44 4.71
C LYS A 207 6.16 16.18 4.13
N ARG A 208 6.94 16.83 5.01
CA ARG A 208 8.24 17.40 4.62
C ARG A 208 9.21 16.28 4.27
N VAL A 209 9.79 16.36 3.09
CA VAL A 209 10.79 15.41 2.60
C VAL A 209 12.16 15.81 3.14
N GLY A 210 12.90 14.86 3.72
CA GLY A 210 14.29 15.06 4.13
C GLY A 210 15.22 15.24 2.92
N ALA A 211 16.31 16.00 3.08
CA ALA A 211 17.22 16.35 1.98
C ALA A 211 17.80 15.14 1.22
N SER A 212 17.88 13.95 1.83
CA SER A 212 18.41 12.74 1.19
C SER A 212 17.52 12.17 0.07
N ILE A 213 16.21 12.41 0.11
CA ILE A 213 15.25 11.95 -0.92
C ILE A 213 15.19 12.95 -2.09
N THR A 214 15.39 14.23 -1.81
CA THR A 214 15.44 15.27 -2.84
C THR A 214 16.80 15.34 -3.54
N GLN A 215 17.90 14.98 -2.86
CA GLN A 215 19.26 15.07 -3.41
C GLN A 215 19.61 14.05 -4.49
N SER A 216 18.82 12.97 -4.66
CA SER A 216 19.01 12.06 -5.80
C SER A 216 18.79 12.73 -7.16
N SER A 217 18.02 13.82 -7.22
CA SER A 217 17.79 14.65 -8.41
C SER A 217 18.69 15.88 -8.48
N VAL A 218 19.40 16.24 -7.40
CA VAL A 218 20.15 17.51 -7.27
C VAL A 218 21.52 17.52 -7.98
N ARG A 219 21.93 16.42 -8.62
CA ARG A 219 23.11 16.47 -9.51
C ARG A 219 22.83 17.17 -10.85
N GLN A 220 21.57 17.49 -11.16
CA GLN A 220 21.18 18.30 -12.32
C GLN A 220 20.39 19.54 -11.88
N GLY A 221 21.05 20.53 -11.27
CA GLY A 221 20.69 21.96 -11.33
C GLY A 221 19.38 22.46 -10.68
N GLU A 222 18.33 21.66 -10.55
CA GLU A 222 17.04 22.08 -10.01
C GLU A 222 16.76 21.36 -8.69
N ARG A 223 16.49 22.13 -7.62
CA ARG A 223 15.95 21.56 -6.38
C ARG A 223 14.60 20.93 -6.73
N SER A 224 14.51 19.60 -6.70
CA SER A 224 13.23 18.90 -6.79
C SER A 224 12.29 19.47 -5.71
N LYS A 225 11.22 20.15 -6.14
CA LYS A 225 10.14 20.64 -5.29
C LYS A 225 9.21 19.51 -4.83
N ALA A 226 9.55 18.25 -5.12
CA ALA A 226 8.71 17.11 -4.82
C ALA A 226 8.47 16.99 -3.31
N THR A 227 7.21 17.12 -2.92
CA THR A 227 6.72 16.89 -1.57
C THR A 227 6.09 15.49 -1.52
N LEU A 228 6.23 14.83 -0.37
CA LEU A 228 5.46 13.62 -0.10
C LEU A 228 4.21 14.05 0.63
N SER A 229 3.06 13.53 0.23
CA SER A 229 1.77 13.84 0.84
C SER A 229 0.96 12.55 0.99
N GLU A 230 -0.02 12.58 1.87
CA GLU A 230 -1.02 11.52 2.04
C GLU A 230 -2.36 12.01 1.51
N PHE A 231 -3.04 11.12 0.79
CA PHE A 231 -4.29 11.39 0.11
C PHE A 231 -5.34 10.34 0.46
N ALA A 232 -6.60 10.75 0.54
CA ALA A 232 -7.74 9.85 0.39
C ALA A 232 -8.12 9.79 -1.09
N VAL A 233 -7.99 8.61 -1.70
CA VAL A 233 -8.57 8.30 -3.01
C VAL A 233 -9.94 7.68 -2.74
N VAL A 234 -11.00 8.36 -3.16
CA VAL A 234 -12.38 7.96 -2.90
C VAL A 234 -13.01 7.44 -4.17
N PHE A 235 -13.50 6.21 -4.14
CA PHE A 235 -14.27 5.58 -5.20
C PHE A 235 -15.73 5.46 -4.80
N ARG A 236 -16.64 5.56 -5.77
CA ARG A 236 -18.07 5.30 -5.59
C ARG A 236 -18.53 4.27 -6.61
N ARG A 237 -19.05 3.13 -6.14
CA ARG A 237 -19.68 2.16 -7.04
C ARG A 237 -21.04 2.71 -7.49
N ARG A 238 -21.24 2.78 -8.81
CA ARG A 238 -22.53 3.15 -9.40
C ARG A 238 -23.48 1.97 -9.47
#